data_AF-A0A960LW28-F1
#
_entry.id   AF-A0A960LW28-F1
#
_cell.length_a   1.000
_cell.length_b   1.000
_cell.length_c   1.000
_cell.angle_alpha   90.00
_cell.angle_beta   90.00
_cell.angle_gamma   90.00
#
_symmetry.space_group_name_H-M   'P 1'
#
loop_
_entity.id
_entity.type
_entity.pdbx_description
1 polymer ?
#
loop_
_entity_poly.entity_id
_entity_poly.type
_entity_poly.pdbx_seq_one_letter_code
_entity_poly.pdbx_strand_id
1 'polypeptide(L)'
;MESIRQNLFSKESALNFASTFAMGFIPSRFTPITMKECALIGTVSGGLTSLSKAFAGKDAPTFRKTLFSAGAFALTYFSFTQLTPFINKHLMVQLSPSAILQIVAFNALGHAIAFVITNVFLTTPWNISDEKIKSLHEKYVKDPELFEKQPKVERLLLWHRFDMLDLDTSKLNNKVEGLTKEEVEALTDDQVRTLHQHQAYLEDDVNLDLLRRYYALNLPPFEGQETDIAKLSLPVPKTAQDLDGIKEQQFKWYAIYFDQDPSKLNDVPEAVQWKLYTKGGMNDYVIDEDLVKAASKTELEEWAQHAVEHPEWWVTNDSDVQESFMKKAAEEGITELPLLPPTSPDEVSKLEEKWVRAYNKSLPQNLDEATQKALNLRFFELKLPLPNGDTPASLSEDKETFPEIDISLPATAEAVEKLCDNELQWIYAVIQNSKKGFDGLSFEVQSALNDRFDASEDFWAYYFSINKLTEDNIGAASETTIKLLSEDVLKQLDEWVTLAPAVRTAFEKRLEKNPFTVEVFKAVKTEKLDEDQATNFHTYFSGEGKDMWKQLGEKQAEFKAAFRKFSLAEIKA
;
A
#
# COMPACT_ATOMS: atom_id res chain seq x y z
N MET A 1 -15.68 44.03 23.32
CA MET A 1 -14.44 43.41 23.84
C MET A 1 -14.28 41.96 23.42
N GLU A 2 -15.36 41.17 23.37
CA GLU A 2 -15.32 39.75 23.01
C GLU A 2 -14.82 39.48 21.57
N SER A 3 -15.22 40.31 20.60
CA SER A 3 -14.72 40.24 19.21
C SER A 3 -13.23 40.55 19.07
N ILE A 4 -12.69 41.48 19.87
CA ILE A 4 -11.26 41.83 19.87
C ILE A 4 -10.44 40.68 20.46
N ARG A 5 -10.93 40.05 21.53
CA ARG A 5 -10.30 38.88 22.15
C ARG A 5 -10.24 37.70 21.19
N GLN A 6 -11.35 37.40 20.49
CA GLN A 6 -11.40 36.35 19.47
C GLN A 6 -10.43 36.62 18.30
N ASN A 7 -10.32 37.87 17.85
CA ASN A 7 -9.40 38.25 16.78
C ASN A 7 -7.92 38.20 17.22
N LEU A 8 -7.62 38.55 18.47
CA LEU A 8 -6.26 38.56 19.01
C LEU A 8 -5.65 37.15 19.10
N PHE A 9 -6.47 36.14 19.42
CA PHE A 9 -6.06 34.73 19.51
C PHE A 9 -6.34 33.92 18.22
N SER A 10 -6.56 34.59 17.09
CA SER A 10 -6.73 33.92 15.80
C SER A 10 -5.40 33.37 15.26
N LYS A 11 -5.47 32.33 14.40
CA LYS A 11 -4.30 31.80 13.68
C LYS A 11 -3.56 32.90 12.90
N GLU A 12 -4.28 33.85 12.33
CA GLU A 12 -3.71 35.00 11.60
C GLU A 12 -2.90 35.91 12.55
N SER A 13 -3.43 36.25 13.72
CA SER A 13 -2.71 37.07 14.71
C SER A 13 -1.50 36.35 15.30
N ALA A 14 -1.58 35.03 15.50
CA ALA A 14 -0.46 34.21 15.95
C ALA A 14 0.66 34.13 14.90
N LEU A 15 0.31 33.89 13.63
CA LEU A 15 1.28 33.87 12.53
C LEU A 15 1.96 35.23 12.34
N ASN A 16 1.20 36.33 12.41
CA ASN A 16 1.76 37.68 12.33
C ASN A 16 2.73 37.97 13.48
N PHE A 17 2.37 37.58 14.71
CA PHE A 17 3.26 37.72 15.85
C PHE A 17 4.56 36.93 15.63
N ALA A 18 4.44 35.65 15.28
CA ALA A 18 5.59 34.75 15.11
C ALA A 18 6.53 35.24 14.01
N SER A 19 6.02 35.60 12.84
CA SER A 19 6.84 36.08 11.72
C SER A 19 7.47 37.45 12.00
N THR A 20 6.74 38.37 12.61
CA THR A 20 7.26 39.69 13.00
C THR A 20 8.37 39.54 14.05
N PHE A 21 8.14 38.70 15.05
CA PHE A 21 9.10 38.38 16.12
C PHE A 21 10.36 37.69 15.59
N ALA A 22 10.20 36.60 14.83
CA ALA A 22 11.30 35.78 14.31
C ALA A 22 12.24 36.57 13.39
N MET A 23 11.68 37.38 12.49
CA MET A 23 12.50 38.21 11.59
C MET A 23 13.27 39.30 12.36
N GLY A 24 12.77 39.72 13.53
CA GLY A 24 13.47 40.63 14.43
C GLY A 24 14.80 40.13 14.99
N PHE A 25 15.08 38.82 14.89
CA PHE A 25 16.35 38.24 15.32
C PHE A 25 17.44 38.30 14.25
N ILE A 26 17.09 38.51 12.98
CA ILE A 26 18.06 38.54 11.88
C ILE A 26 19.19 39.56 12.10
N PRO A 27 18.92 40.79 12.60
CA PRO A 27 19.99 41.74 12.89
C PRO A 27 21.09 41.16 13.80
N SER A 28 20.76 40.29 14.77
CA SER A 28 21.76 39.68 15.67
C SER A 28 22.76 38.76 14.98
N ARG A 29 22.48 38.34 13.74
CA ARG A 29 23.39 37.51 12.95
C ARG A 29 24.40 38.32 12.14
N PHE A 30 24.10 39.59 11.87
CA PHE A 30 24.87 40.41 10.92
C PHE A 30 25.32 41.76 11.51
N THR A 31 24.95 42.06 12.75
CA THR A 31 25.29 43.29 13.46
C THR A 31 25.69 42.98 14.90
N PRO A 32 26.34 43.91 15.64
CA PRO A 32 26.72 43.71 17.05
C PRO A 32 25.53 43.66 18.02
N ILE A 33 24.29 43.73 17.52
CA ILE A 33 23.07 43.70 18.32
C ILE A 33 22.87 42.29 18.88
N THR A 34 22.67 42.19 20.19
CA THR A 34 22.49 40.92 20.88
C THR A 34 21.07 40.36 20.67
N MET A 35 20.92 39.05 20.83
CA MET A 35 19.59 38.40 20.80
C MET A 35 18.63 38.95 21.86
N LYS A 36 19.16 39.46 22.99
CA LYS A 36 18.35 40.04 24.07
C LYS A 36 17.66 41.33 23.62
N GLU A 37 18.37 42.18 22.89
CA GLU A 37 17.83 43.43 22.32
C GLU A 37 16.82 43.13 21.22
N CYS A 38 17.14 42.18 20.33
CA CYS A 38 16.23 41.68 19.31
C CYS A 38 14.94 41.11 19.90
N ALA A 39 15.03 40.29 20.96
CA ALA A 39 13.87 39.68 21.62
C ALA A 39 12.98 40.73 22.28
N LEU A 40 13.57 41.72 22.95
CA LEU A 40 12.84 42.78 23.64
C LEU A 40 12.03 43.63 22.66
N ILE A 41 12.66 44.10 21.58
CA ILE A 41 11.99 44.91 20.56
C ILE A 41 11.03 44.06 19.73
N GLY A 42 11.45 42.85 19.34
CA GLY A 42 10.63 41.93 18.55
C GLY A 42 9.35 41.53 19.26
N THR A 43 9.38 41.31 20.58
CA THR A 43 8.17 40.97 21.37
C THR A 43 7.19 42.14 21.39
N VAL A 44 7.68 43.37 21.57
CA VAL A 44 6.83 44.56 21.60
C VAL A 44 6.29 44.90 20.21
N SER A 45 7.13 44.85 19.17
CA SER A 45 6.73 45.01 17.77
C SER A 45 5.66 43.97 17.38
N GLY A 46 5.90 42.69 17.68
CA GLY A 46 4.95 41.60 17.41
C GLY A 46 3.65 41.77 18.18
N GLY A 47 3.71 42.10 19.47
CA GLY A 47 2.54 42.29 20.32
C GLY A 47 1.67 43.49 19.86
N LEU A 48 2.30 44.63 19.59
CA LEU A 48 1.60 45.83 19.15
C LEU A 48 1.01 45.67 17.75
N THR A 49 1.69 45.00 16.83
CA THR A 49 1.14 44.75 15.49
C THR A 49 -0.03 43.78 15.51
N SER A 50 0.03 42.73 16.34
CA SER A 50 -1.12 41.82 16.54
C SER A 50 -2.31 42.51 17.21
N LEU A 51 -2.06 43.35 18.22
CA LEU A 51 -3.11 44.19 18.83
C LEU A 51 -3.71 45.16 17.81
N SER A 52 -2.88 45.87 17.05
CA SER A 52 -3.30 46.78 15.98
C SER A 52 -4.20 46.11 14.95
N LYS A 53 -3.88 44.87 14.54
CA LYS A 53 -4.74 44.07 13.64
C LYS A 53 -6.07 43.67 14.30
N ALA A 54 -6.03 43.25 15.56
CA ALA A 54 -7.24 42.91 16.31
C ALA A 54 -8.18 44.13 16.48
N PHE A 55 -7.62 45.34 16.66
CA PHE A 55 -8.36 46.60 16.71
C PHE A 55 -8.90 47.06 15.36
N ALA A 56 -8.16 46.82 14.26
CA ALA A 56 -8.63 47.15 12.93
C ALA A 56 -9.89 46.33 12.55
N GLY A 57 -9.98 45.09 13.04
CA GLY A 57 -11.09 44.18 12.76
C GLY A 57 -10.88 43.36 11.48
N LYS A 58 -11.55 42.20 11.40
CA LYS A 58 -11.38 41.23 10.32
C LYS A 58 -11.74 41.82 8.95
N ASP A 59 -12.77 42.66 8.90
CA ASP A 59 -13.34 43.21 7.66
C ASP A 59 -12.77 44.58 7.26
N ALA A 60 -11.75 45.08 7.98
CA ALA A 60 -11.13 46.34 7.62
C ALA A 60 -10.36 46.24 6.28
N PRO A 61 -10.39 47.31 5.46
CA PRO A 61 -9.64 47.34 4.21
C PRO A 61 -8.13 47.24 4.46
N THR A 62 -7.40 46.65 3.51
CA THR A 62 -5.95 46.45 3.57
C THR A 62 -5.20 47.73 3.92
N PHE A 63 -5.59 48.86 3.32
CA PHE A 63 -5.02 50.17 3.61
C PHE A 63 -5.09 50.54 5.10
N ARG A 64 -6.25 50.31 5.74
CA ARG A 64 -6.45 50.58 7.18
C ARG A 64 -5.56 49.66 8.01
N LYS A 65 -5.53 48.36 7.72
CA LYS A 65 -4.68 47.39 8.44
C LYS A 65 -3.19 47.77 8.34
N THR A 66 -2.72 48.17 7.15
CA THR A 66 -1.34 48.64 6.94
C THR A 66 -1.03 49.91 7.73
N LEU A 67 -1.95 50.88 7.77
CA LEU A 67 -1.77 52.12 8.54
C LEU A 67 -1.64 51.85 10.05
N PHE A 68 -2.46 50.94 10.59
CA PHE A 68 -2.38 50.54 12.00
C PHE A 68 -1.08 49.78 12.34
N SER A 69 -0.58 48.94 11.43
CA SER A 69 0.72 48.27 11.58
C SER A 69 1.90 49.25 11.51
N ALA A 70 1.86 50.20 10.57
CA ALA A 70 2.88 51.27 10.47
C ALA A 70 2.90 52.12 11.75
N GLY A 71 1.73 52.45 12.30
CA GLY A 71 1.60 53.11 13.59
C GLY A 71 2.19 52.31 14.75
N ALA A 72 2.00 50.98 14.77
CA ALA A 72 2.60 50.11 15.80
C ALA A 72 4.14 50.09 15.73
N PHE A 73 4.73 50.03 14.52
CA PHE A 73 6.18 50.10 14.34
C PHE A 73 6.74 51.47 14.73
N ALA A 74 6.08 52.55 14.33
CA ALA A 74 6.47 53.90 14.74
C ALA A 74 6.41 54.06 16.27
N LEU A 75 5.32 53.60 16.90
CA LEU A 75 5.17 53.64 18.36
C LEU A 75 6.27 52.82 19.04
N THR A 76 6.62 51.65 18.50
CA THR A 76 7.72 50.83 19.01
C THR A 76 9.05 51.58 18.91
N TYR A 77 9.38 52.14 17.75
CA TYR A 77 10.61 52.89 17.54
C TYR A 77 10.71 54.10 18.50
N PHE A 78 9.69 54.94 18.57
CA PHE A 78 9.70 56.13 19.41
C PHE A 78 9.73 55.79 20.90
N SER A 79 8.95 54.79 21.34
CA SER A 79 8.92 54.38 22.75
C SER A 79 10.27 53.84 23.20
N PHE A 80 10.89 52.95 22.42
CA PHE A 80 12.21 52.41 22.76
C PHE A 80 13.30 53.48 22.67
N THR A 81 13.23 54.40 21.71
CA THR A 81 14.21 55.49 21.58
C THR A 81 14.14 56.44 22.78
N GLN A 82 12.93 56.83 23.20
CA GLN A 82 12.74 57.69 24.38
C GLN A 82 13.13 57.00 25.70
N LEU A 83 12.81 55.71 25.83
CA LEU A 83 13.09 54.94 27.04
C LEU A 83 14.49 54.31 27.05
N THR A 84 15.30 54.52 26.01
CA THR A 84 16.66 53.96 25.89
C THR A 84 17.51 54.18 27.14
N PRO A 85 17.60 55.39 27.74
CA PRO A 85 18.41 55.60 28.94
C PRO A 85 17.96 54.75 30.13
N PHE A 86 16.65 54.56 30.28
CA PHE A 86 16.06 53.74 31.34
C PHE A 86 16.29 52.24 31.07
N ILE A 87 16.00 51.80 29.84
CA ILE A 87 16.13 50.40 29.42
C ILE A 87 17.59 49.94 29.49
N ASN A 88 18.54 50.73 28.99
CA ASN A 88 19.96 50.36 29.04
C ASN A 88 20.46 50.25 30.49
N LYS A 89 20.04 51.18 31.36
CA LYS A 89 20.43 51.19 32.78
C LYS A 89 19.89 50.00 33.56
N HIS A 90 18.64 49.59 33.32
CA HIS A 90 17.95 48.60 34.15
C HIS A 90 17.89 47.20 33.55
N LEU A 91 17.96 47.06 32.23
CA LEU A 91 17.87 45.77 31.55
C LEU A 91 19.20 45.25 31.04
N MET A 92 20.32 45.93 31.33
CA MET A 92 21.67 45.54 30.87
C MET A 92 21.68 45.23 29.36
N VAL A 93 21.23 46.20 28.57
CA VAL A 93 21.24 46.18 27.10
C VAL A 93 21.91 47.45 26.59
N GLN A 94 22.44 47.40 25.37
CA GLN A 94 23.04 48.54 24.67
C GLN A 94 22.19 48.91 23.47
N LEU A 95 20.97 49.40 23.75
CA LEU A 95 20.12 49.94 22.69
C LEU A 95 20.62 51.32 22.26
N SER A 96 20.81 51.48 20.96
CA SER A 96 20.97 52.77 20.30
C SER A 96 19.79 53.01 19.34
N PRO A 97 19.49 54.26 18.97
CA PRO A 97 18.44 54.54 17.99
C PRO A 97 18.66 53.80 16.66
N SER A 98 19.91 53.62 16.23
CA SER A 98 20.23 52.86 15.02
C SER A 98 19.92 51.36 15.17
N ALA A 99 20.21 50.77 16.33
CA ALA A 99 19.90 49.37 16.60
C ALA A 99 18.38 49.13 16.67
N ILE A 100 17.65 50.04 17.32
CA ILE A 100 16.19 49.99 17.39
C ILE A 100 15.58 50.08 15.98
N LEU A 101 16.06 51.02 15.15
CA LEU A 101 15.58 51.18 13.78
C LEU A 101 15.82 49.92 12.94
N GLN A 102 17.01 49.31 13.04
CA GLN A 102 17.34 48.08 12.32
C GLN A 102 16.41 46.93 12.73
N ILE A 103 16.21 46.71 14.04
CA ILE A 103 15.31 45.65 14.50
C ILE A 103 13.86 45.90 14.03
N VAL A 104 13.36 47.13 14.17
CA VAL A 104 12.00 47.49 13.73
C VAL A 104 11.84 47.34 12.22
N ALA A 105 12.84 47.68 11.40
CA ALA A 105 12.81 47.49 9.96
C ALA A 105 12.70 46.00 9.57
N PHE A 106 13.47 45.12 10.23
CA PHE A 106 13.36 43.68 10.02
C PHE A 106 12.04 43.09 10.57
N ASN A 107 11.50 43.63 11.67
CA ASN A 107 10.15 43.28 12.13
C ASN A 107 9.09 43.67 11.07
N ALA A 108 9.20 44.85 10.46
CA ALA A 108 8.30 45.29 9.39
C ALA A 108 8.40 44.39 8.15
N LEU A 109 9.61 43.93 7.80
CA LEU A 109 9.80 42.94 6.75
C LEU A 109 9.10 41.61 7.07
N GLY A 110 9.23 41.12 8.31
CA GLY A 110 8.52 39.91 8.75
C GLY A 110 7.00 40.05 8.72
N HIS A 111 6.48 41.25 8.99
CA HIS A 111 5.06 41.55 8.83
C HIS A 111 4.61 41.52 7.36
N ALA A 112 5.43 42.04 6.45
CA ALA A 112 5.17 41.98 5.02
C ALA A 112 5.21 40.53 4.50
N ILE A 113 6.16 39.71 4.95
CA ILE A 113 6.23 38.29 4.61
C ILE A 113 5.00 37.54 5.14
N ALA A 114 4.58 37.79 6.37
CA ALA A 114 3.36 37.19 6.92
C ALA A 114 2.12 37.56 6.09
N PHE A 115 2.03 38.80 5.61
CA PHE A 115 0.97 39.23 4.71
C PHE A 115 1.00 38.47 3.37
N VAL A 116 2.17 38.27 2.77
CA VAL A 116 2.33 37.48 1.54
C VAL A 116 1.96 36.01 1.77
N ILE A 117 2.46 35.38 2.83
CA ILE A 117 2.12 33.98 3.15
C ILE A 117 0.60 33.83 3.38
N THR A 118 -0.01 34.76 4.10
CA THR A 118 -1.45 34.69 4.40
C THR A 118 -2.32 34.96 3.16
N ASN A 119 -1.91 35.86 2.26
CA ASN A 119 -2.73 36.25 1.10
C ASN A 119 -2.34 35.57 -0.23
N VAL A 120 -1.21 34.86 -0.29
CA VAL A 120 -0.75 34.18 -1.52
C VAL A 120 -0.73 32.67 -1.33
N PHE A 121 -0.25 32.18 -0.18
CA PHE A 121 -0.14 30.74 0.09
C PHE A 121 -1.35 30.15 0.81
N LEU A 122 -2.06 30.93 1.64
CA LEU A 122 -3.23 30.47 2.42
C LEU A 122 -4.58 30.90 1.83
N THR A 123 -4.60 31.72 0.78
CA THR A 123 -5.84 32.18 0.10
C THR A 123 -5.86 31.92 -1.40
N THR A 124 -4.89 31.20 -1.95
CA THR A 124 -5.16 30.45 -3.18
C THR A 124 -6.33 29.50 -2.85
N PRO A 125 -7.41 29.45 -3.65
CA PRO A 125 -8.66 28.75 -3.29
C PRO A 125 -8.49 27.25 -2.97
N TRP A 126 -7.29 26.69 -3.17
CA TRP A 126 -7.00 25.27 -3.29
C TRP A 126 -6.23 24.69 -2.10
N ASN A 127 -5.73 25.53 -1.19
CA ASN A 127 -5.19 25.13 0.12
C ASN A 127 -6.24 25.29 1.24
N ILE A 128 -7.46 24.83 1.00
CA ILE A 128 -8.56 24.86 1.97
C ILE A 128 -8.82 23.48 2.55
N SER A 129 -9.12 23.41 3.84
CA SER A 129 -9.37 22.14 4.53
C SER A 129 -10.62 21.44 4.00
N ASP A 130 -10.71 20.12 4.18
CA ASP A 130 -11.85 19.32 3.71
C ASP A 130 -13.17 19.82 4.31
N GLU A 131 -13.19 20.34 5.54
CA GLU A 131 -14.40 20.94 6.13
C GLU A 131 -14.86 22.19 5.38
N LYS A 132 -13.91 22.97 4.86
CA LYS A 132 -14.20 24.16 4.07
C LYS A 132 -14.66 23.79 2.65
N ILE A 133 -14.12 22.72 2.06
CA ILE A 133 -14.62 22.14 0.80
C ILE A 133 -16.06 21.65 1.00
N LYS A 134 -16.36 20.90 2.06
CA LYS A 134 -17.72 20.45 2.40
C LYS A 134 -18.68 21.63 2.60
N SER A 135 -18.23 22.68 3.29
CA SER A 135 -19.02 23.90 3.48
C SER A 135 -19.30 24.64 2.15
N LEU A 136 -18.33 24.67 1.23
CA LEU A 136 -18.52 25.23 -0.11
C LEU A 136 -19.47 24.38 -0.95
N HIS A 137 -19.33 23.05 -0.89
CA HIS A 137 -20.25 22.11 -1.53
C HIS A 137 -21.69 22.35 -1.09
N GLU A 138 -21.95 22.39 0.23
CA GLU A 138 -23.29 22.68 0.75
C GLU A 138 -23.83 24.02 0.27
N LYS A 139 -22.98 25.05 0.19
CA LYS A 139 -23.35 26.37 -0.29
C LYS A 139 -23.75 26.33 -1.77
N TYR A 140 -22.96 25.65 -2.60
CA TYR A 140 -23.20 25.54 -4.02
C TYR A 140 -24.38 24.63 -4.36
N VAL A 141 -24.62 23.57 -3.58
CA VAL A 141 -25.82 22.73 -3.73
C VAL A 141 -27.10 23.51 -3.38
N LYS A 142 -27.03 24.42 -2.40
CA LYS A 142 -28.15 25.31 -2.04
C LYS A 142 -28.40 26.41 -3.08
N ASP A 143 -27.33 26.88 -3.74
CA ASP A 143 -27.39 27.93 -4.76
C ASP A 143 -26.42 27.63 -5.92
N PRO A 144 -26.84 26.79 -6.90
CA PRO A 144 -25.98 26.35 -8.00
C PRO A 144 -25.47 27.48 -8.89
N GLU A 145 -26.19 28.60 -9.00
CA GLU A 145 -25.74 29.75 -9.79
C GLU A 145 -24.42 30.34 -9.27
N LEU A 146 -24.15 30.23 -7.96
CA LEU A 146 -22.90 30.70 -7.38
C LEU A 146 -21.71 29.85 -7.82
N PHE A 147 -21.94 28.57 -8.11
CA PHE A 147 -20.94 27.67 -8.66
C PHE A 147 -20.70 27.98 -10.14
N GLU A 148 -21.77 28.19 -10.91
CA GLU A 148 -21.68 28.52 -12.33
C GLU A 148 -20.92 29.82 -12.62
N LYS A 149 -21.03 30.82 -11.72
CA LYS A 149 -20.34 32.11 -11.80
C LYS A 149 -18.84 32.03 -11.51
N GLN A 150 -18.32 30.91 -11.01
CA GLN A 150 -16.87 30.74 -10.83
C GLN A 150 -16.17 30.56 -12.19
N PRO A 151 -14.91 30.98 -12.33
CA PRO A 151 -14.11 30.68 -13.51
C PRO A 151 -14.05 29.17 -13.80
N LYS A 152 -14.01 28.77 -15.08
CA LYS A 152 -14.07 27.35 -15.49
C LYS A 152 -13.04 26.46 -14.80
N VAL A 153 -11.79 26.91 -14.72
CA VAL A 153 -10.70 26.19 -14.02
C VAL A 153 -11.02 25.99 -12.55
N GLU A 154 -11.59 27.00 -11.89
CA GLU A 154 -11.98 26.88 -10.48
C GLU A 154 -13.16 25.92 -10.29
N ARG A 155 -14.13 25.92 -11.21
CA ARG A 155 -15.23 24.94 -11.19
C ARG A 155 -14.69 23.50 -11.32
N LEU A 156 -13.77 23.28 -12.25
CA LEU A 156 -13.16 21.96 -12.49
C LEU A 156 -12.41 21.46 -11.24
N LEU A 157 -11.59 22.32 -10.64
CA LEU A 157 -10.85 21.99 -9.42
C LEU A 157 -11.78 21.69 -8.22
N LEU A 158 -12.84 22.49 -8.04
CA LEU A 158 -13.83 22.24 -6.99
C LEU A 158 -14.58 20.94 -7.25
N TRP A 159 -14.93 20.66 -8.51
CA TRP A 159 -15.63 19.44 -8.90
C TRP A 159 -14.80 18.19 -8.56
N HIS A 160 -13.52 18.14 -8.96
CA HIS A 160 -12.64 17.02 -8.59
C HIS A 160 -12.46 16.90 -7.06
N ARG A 161 -12.39 18.01 -6.34
CA ARG A 161 -12.30 17.97 -4.87
C ARG A 161 -13.60 17.52 -4.19
N PHE A 162 -14.75 17.74 -4.82
CA PHE A 162 -16.02 17.17 -4.34
C PHE A 162 -16.06 15.67 -4.60
N ASP A 163 -15.61 15.24 -5.77
CA ASP A 163 -15.55 13.83 -6.17
C ASP A 163 -14.60 13.02 -5.27
N MET A 164 -13.38 13.50 -5.04
CA MET A 164 -12.42 12.91 -4.10
C MET A 164 -12.93 12.77 -2.64
N LEU A 165 -13.96 13.55 -2.26
CA LEU A 165 -14.55 13.53 -0.93
C LEU A 165 -15.92 12.83 -0.90
N ASP A 166 -16.28 12.13 -1.98
CA ASP A 166 -17.55 11.44 -2.18
C ASP A 166 -18.78 12.34 -1.96
N LEU A 167 -18.69 13.62 -2.38
CA LEU A 167 -19.76 14.59 -2.21
C LEU A 167 -20.70 14.60 -3.42
N ASP A 168 -22.01 14.54 -3.18
CA ASP A 168 -23.04 14.51 -4.24
C ASP A 168 -23.03 15.78 -5.10
N THR A 169 -22.52 15.70 -6.32
CA THR A 169 -22.52 16.82 -7.28
C THR A 169 -23.73 16.82 -8.21
N SER A 170 -24.69 15.90 -8.08
CA SER A 170 -25.83 15.76 -9.02
C SER A 170 -26.72 17.01 -9.13
N LYS A 171 -26.75 17.82 -8.07
CA LYS A 171 -27.51 19.09 -7.99
C LYS A 171 -26.75 20.30 -8.53
N LEU A 172 -25.44 20.17 -8.74
CA LEU A 172 -24.64 21.16 -9.43
C LEU A 172 -24.86 20.94 -10.92
N ASN A 173 -25.86 21.63 -11.47
CA ASN A 173 -26.32 21.39 -12.83
C ASN A 173 -25.29 21.89 -13.84
N ASN A 174 -24.36 21.01 -14.20
CA ASN A 174 -23.73 20.87 -15.50
C ASN A 174 -22.69 19.76 -15.32
N LYS A 175 -22.77 18.71 -16.15
CA LYS A 175 -21.54 18.11 -16.67
C LYS A 175 -20.65 19.30 -16.99
N VAL A 176 -19.57 19.53 -16.23
CA VAL A 176 -18.70 20.67 -16.47
C VAL A 176 -18.40 20.59 -17.95
N GLU A 177 -18.91 21.51 -18.79
CA GLU A 177 -18.45 21.60 -20.17
C GLU A 177 -16.93 21.66 -20.01
N GLY A 178 -16.27 20.56 -20.42
CA GLY A 178 -14.83 20.43 -20.27
C GLY A 178 -14.18 21.68 -20.82
N LEU A 179 -12.99 22.00 -20.33
CA LEU A 179 -12.21 23.04 -21.00
C LEU A 179 -12.14 22.69 -22.49
N THR A 180 -12.26 23.67 -23.38
CA THR A 180 -11.94 23.39 -24.79
C THR A 180 -10.43 23.23 -24.94
N LYS A 181 -9.98 22.70 -26.07
CA LYS A 181 -8.56 22.63 -26.39
C LYS A 181 -7.87 24.00 -26.27
N GLU A 182 -8.48 25.04 -26.83
CA GLU A 182 -7.96 26.41 -26.79
C GLU A 182 -7.88 26.94 -25.35
N GLU A 183 -8.83 26.55 -24.50
CA GLU A 183 -8.83 26.93 -23.08
C GLU A 183 -7.71 26.24 -22.30
N VAL A 184 -7.41 24.96 -22.59
CA VAL A 184 -6.27 24.24 -22.02
C VAL A 184 -4.94 24.84 -22.49
N GLU A 185 -4.82 25.19 -23.77
CA GLU A 185 -3.64 25.86 -24.32
C GLU A 185 -3.41 27.24 -23.67
N ALA A 186 -4.49 27.97 -23.37
CA ALA A 186 -4.43 29.29 -22.73
C ALA A 186 -4.11 29.26 -21.23
N LEU A 187 -4.11 28.10 -20.57
CA LEU A 187 -3.77 27.98 -19.15
C LEU A 187 -2.34 28.46 -18.88
N THR A 188 -2.15 29.18 -17.79
CA THR A 188 -0.80 29.48 -17.29
C THR A 188 -0.17 28.24 -16.67
N ASP A 189 1.16 28.19 -16.63
CA ASP A 189 1.87 27.05 -16.03
C ASP A 189 1.48 26.83 -14.55
N ASP A 190 1.21 27.90 -13.80
CA ASP A 190 0.73 27.81 -12.41
C ASP A 190 -0.66 27.17 -12.32
N GLN A 191 -1.56 27.47 -13.26
CA GLN A 191 -2.88 26.84 -13.33
C GLN A 191 -2.77 25.36 -13.65
N VAL A 192 -1.91 24.99 -14.61
CA VAL A 192 -1.67 23.58 -14.96
C VAL A 192 -1.07 22.82 -13.77
N ARG A 193 -0.11 23.40 -13.04
CA ARG A 193 0.44 22.80 -11.82
C ARG A 193 -0.62 22.62 -10.74
N THR A 194 -1.54 23.56 -10.60
CA THR A 194 -2.65 23.46 -9.64
C THR A 194 -3.60 22.32 -10.02
N LEU A 195 -3.94 22.19 -11.30
CA LEU A 195 -4.76 21.07 -11.81
C LEU A 195 -4.08 19.72 -11.52
N HIS A 196 -2.78 19.62 -11.77
CA HIS A 196 -2.00 18.42 -11.51
C HIS A 196 -1.95 18.04 -10.01
N GLN A 197 -1.75 19.02 -9.12
CA GLN A 197 -1.75 18.78 -7.66
C GLN A 197 -3.05 18.15 -7.14
N HIS A 198 -4.15 18.37 -7.86
CA HIS A 198 -5.46 17.84 -7.53
C HIS A 198 -5.87 16.66 -8.43
N GLN A 199 -4.90 16.07 -9.14
CA GLN A 199 -5.12 14.93 -10.01
C GLN A 199 -6.27 15.16 -11.01
N ALA A 200 -6.43 16.41 -11.48
CA ALA A 200 -7.52 16.77 -12.36
C ALA A 200 -7.35 16.12 -13.75
N TYR A 201 -8.47 15.62 -14.27
CA TYR A 201 -8.58 14.99 -15.59
C TYR A 201 -9.78 15.58 -16.34
N LEU A 202 -9.73 15.51 -17.67
CA LEU A 202 -10.80 15.99 -18.55
C LEU A 202 -11.40 14.83 -19.34
N GLU A 203 -12.51 15.10 -20.04
CA GLU A 203 -13.11 14.13 -20.97
C GLU A 203 -12.35 14.11 -22.32
N ASP A 204 -12.25 12.91 -22.91
CA ASP A 204 -11.83 12.65 -24.29
C ASP A 204 -10.51 13.34 -24.73
N ASP A 205 -10.47 13.85 -25.97
CA ASP A 205 -9.29 14.39 -26.63
C ASP A 205 -8.69 15.62 -25.92
N VAL A 206 -9.51 16.35 -25.15
CA VAL A 206 -9.04 17.49 -24.37
C VAL A 206 -8.15 17.04 -23.20
N ASN A 207 -8.41 15.86 -22.63
CA ASN A 207 -7.54 15.28 -21.62
C ASN A 207 -6.12 15.10 -22.15
N LEU A 208 -5.98 14.67 -23.41
CA LEU A 208 -4.68 14.50 -24.04
C LEU A 208 -3.90 15.82 -24.13
N ASP A 209 -4.57 16.94 -24.41
CA ASP A 209 -3.93 18.26 -24.42
C ASP A 209 -3.49 18.70 -23.02
N LEU A 210 -4.27 18.39 -21.97
CA LEU A 210 -3.88 18.65 -20.58
C LEU A 210 -2.69 17.78 -20.15
N LEU A 211 -2.71 16.49 -20.50
CA LEU A 211 -1.60 15.56 -20.27
C LEU A 211 -0.31 16.02 -20.96
N ARG A 212 -0.39 16.52 -22.21
CA ARG A 212 0.76 17.14 -22.90
C ARG A 212 1.33 18.32 -22.12
N ARG A 213 0.46 19.15 -21.51
CA ARG A 213 0.91 20.24 -20.64
C ARG A 213 1.57 19.73 -19.37
N TYR A 214 1.04 18.67 -18.74
CA TYR A 214 1.69 18.03 -17.57
C TYR A 214 3.09 17.49 -17.92
N TYR A 215 3.19 16.76 -19.03
CA TYR A 215 4.46 16.25 -19.55
C TYR A 215 5.46 17.38 -19.84
N ALA A 216 5.04 18.44 -20.53
CA ALA A 216 5.90 19.58 -20.87
C ALA A 216 6.43 20.31 -19.62
N LEU A 217 5.64 20.36 -18.55
CA LEU A 217 6.02 20.97 -17.27
C LEU A 217 6.82 20.05 -16.35
N ASN A 218 7.17 18.84 -16.81
CA ASN A 218 7.88 17.81 -16.04
C ASN A 218 7.15 17.46 -14.73
N LEU A 219 5.83 17.31 -14.81
CA LEU A 219 5.01 16.83 -13.71
C LEU A 219 4.90 15.30 -13.80
N PRO A 220 4.98 14.55 -12.69
CA PRO A 220 4.87 13.08 -12.73
C PRO A 220 3.47 12.63 -13.15
N PRO A 221 3.32 11.46 -13.80
CA PRO A 221 1.99 10.87 -13.99
C PRO A 221 1.38 10.47 -12.63
N PHE A 222 0.06 10.31 -12.60
CA PHE A 222 -0.68 9.78 -11.44
C PHE A 222 -1.68 8.70 -11.87
N GLU A 223 -2.14 7.92 -10.89
CA GLU A 223 -3.03 6.76 -11.09
C GLU A 223 -4.29 7.12 -11.87
N GLY A 224 -4.68 6.25 -12.81
CA GLY A 224 -5.89 6.39 -13.63
C GLY A 224 -5.68 7.13 -14.96
N GLN A 225 -4.43 7.47 -15.31
CA GLN A 225 -4.09 8.15 -16.57
C GLN A 225 -3.42 7.22 -17.60
N GLU A 226 -3.13 5.98 -17.24
CA GLU A 226 -2.24 5.07 -17.99
C GLU A 226 -2.72 4.86 -19.42
N THR A 227 -4.03 4.60 -19.56
CA THR A 227 -4.66 4.34 -20.87
C THR A 227 -4.63 5.58 -21.78
N ASP A 228 -4.72 6.79 -21.22
CA ASP A 228 -4.69 8.03 -21.99
C ASP A 228 -3.28 8.47 -22.32
N ILE A 229 -2.29 8.17 -21.47
CA ILE A 229 -0.87 8.38 -21.73
C ILE A 229 -0.46 7.59 -22.99
N ALA A 230 -0.94 6.37 -23.17
CA ALA A 230 -0.68 5.55 -24.36
C ALA A 230 -1.13 6.22 -25.68
N LYS A 231 -2.18 7.05 -25.62
CA LYS A 231 -2.71 7.79 -26.78
C LYS A 231 -1.89 9.04 -27.11
N LEU A 232 -0.94 9.43 -26.25
CA LEU A 232 -0.07 10.56 -26.52
C LEU A 232 0.92 10.22 -27.63
N SER A 233 1.19 11.20 -28.50
CA SER A 233 2.30 11.10 -29.45
C SER A 233 3.56 11.66 -28.79
N LEU A 234 4.20 10.84 -27.95
CA LEU A 234 5.48 11.19 -27.34
C LEU A 234 6.63 10.99 -28.35
N PRO A 235 7.66 11.86 -28.35
CA PRO A 235 8.82 11.69 -29.22
C PRO A 235 9.58 10.40 -28.87
N VAL A 236 9.71 9.47 -29.81
CA VAL A 236 10.49 8.24 -29.58
C VAL A 236 11.99 8.55 -29.63
N PRO A 237 12.76 8.35 -28.54
CA PRO A 237 14.20 8.63 -28.53
C PRO A 237 14.94 7.68 -29.48
N LYS A 238 15.83 8.23 -30.31
CA LYS A 238 16.62 7.45 -31.29
C LYS A 238 18.11 7.43 -30.97
N THR A 239 18.57 8.31 -30.10
CA THR A 239 19.98 8.46 -29.74
C THR A 239 20.15 8.71 -28.25
N ALA A 240 21.38 8.49 -27.73
CA ALA A 240 21.70 8.84 -26.35
C ALA A 240 21.51 10.34 -26.05
N GLN A 241 21.72 11.22 -27.05
CA GLN A 241 21.52 12.66 -26.90
C GLN A 241 20.04 13.03 -26.72
N ASP A 242 19.12 12.27 -27.34
CA ASP A 242 17.68 12.49 -27.13
C ASP A 242 17.31 12.24 -25.66
N LEU A 243 17.94 11.26 -25.01
CA LEU A 243 17.73 10.95 -23.60
C LEU A 243 18.25 12.03 -22.64
N ASP A 244 19.25 12.81 -23.04
CA ASP A 244 19.78 13.90 -22.21
C ASP A 244 18.84 15.11 -22.19
N GLY A 245 17.94 15.21 -23.18
CA GLY A 245 16.87 16.20 -23.22
C GLY A 245 15.64 15.84 -22.37
N ILE A 246 15.53 14.59 -21.92
CA ILE A 246 14.40 14.06 -21.14
C ILE A 246 14.65 14.32 -19.66
N LYS A 247 13.67 14.93 -18.99
CA LYS A 247 13.74 15.22 -17.56
C LYS A 247 13.31 14.03 -16.71
N GLU A 248 13.73 14.02 -15.46
CA GLU A 248 13.51 12.92 -14.51
C GLU A 248 12.04 12.44 -14.45
N GLN A 249 11.06 13.34 -14.33
CA GLN A 249 9.67 12.91 -14.24
C GLN A 249 9.12 12.45 -15.60
N GLN A 250 9.67 12.95 -16.71
CA GLN A 250 9.28 12.53 -18.05
C GLN A 250 9.68 11.07 -18.35
N PHE A 251 10.73 10.54 -17.73
CA PHE A 251 11.04 9.10 -17.85
C PHE A 251 9.88 8.23 -17.34
N LYS A 252 9.21 8.62 -16.25
CA LYS A 252 8.02 7.91 -15.77
C LYS A 252 6.86 7.91 -16.78
N TRP A 253 6.74 8.96 -17.60
CA TRP A 253 5.76 8.97 -18.69
C TRP A 253 6.14 7.98 -19.79
N TYR A 254 7.43 7.90 -20.16
CA TYR A 254 7.89 6.91 -21.13
C TYR A 254 7.70 5.49 -20.63
N ALA A 255 7.93 5.23 -19.34
CA ALA A 255 7.70 3.91 -18.75
C ALA A 255 6.25 3.45 -18.96
N ILE A 256 5.27 4.30 -18.63
CA ILE A 256 3.84 4.03 -18.88
C ILE A 256 3.54 3.94 -20.39
N TYR A 257 4.10 4.85 -21.18
CA TYR A 257 3.87 4.90 -22.63
C TYR A 257 4.28 3.60 -23.34
N PHE A 258 5.48 3.08 -23.04
CA PHE A 258 5.98 1.84 -23.64
C PHE A 258 5.33 0.59 -23.04
N ASP A 259 4.92 0.62 -21.78
CA ASP A 259 4.16 -0.45 -21.15
C ASP A 259 2.79 -0.66 -21.82
N GLN A 260 2.11 0.44 -22.14
CA GLN A 260 0.78 0.41 -22.76
C GLN A 260 0.81 0.23 -24.29
N ASP A 261 1.89 0.65 -24.96
CA ASP A 261 2.12 0.37 -26.38
C ASP A 261 3.54 -0.18 -26.63
N PRO A 262 3.79 -1.48 -26.30
CA PRO A 262 5.11 -2.10 -26.46
C PRO A 262 5.61 -2.08 -27.91
N SER A 263 4.71 -1.97 -28.90
CA SER A 263 5.08 -1.90 -30.31
C SER A 263 5.94 -0.68 -30.64
N LYS A 264 5.80 0.41 -29.87
CA LYS A 264 6.60 1.63 -30.00
C LYS A 264 8.02 1.47 -29.52
N LEU A 265 8.29 0.46 -28.68
CA LEU A 265 9.64 0.18 -28.23
C LEU A 265 10.51 -0.34 -29.38
N ASN A 266 9.91 -1.04 -30.36
CA ASN A 266 10.61 -1.50 -31.57
C ASN A 266 11.19 -0.35 -32.40
N ASP A 267 10.66 0.86 -32.22
CA ASP A 267 11.17 2.06 -32.86
C ASP A 267 12.39 2.63 -32.11
N VAL A 268 12.62 2.28 -30.85
CA VAL A 268 13.80 2.70 -30.08
C VAL A 268 14.97 1.77 -30.41
N PRO A 269 16.12 2.28 -30.91
CA PRO A 269 17.28 1.43 -31.16
C PRO A 269 17.75 0.72 -29.88
N GLU A 270 18.15 -0.55 -29.99
CA GLU A 270 18.57 -1.39 -28.84
C GLU A 270 19.62 -0.72 -27.94
N ALA A 271 20.64 -0.09 -28.54
CA ALA A 271 21.69 0.64 -27.80
C ALA A 271 21.16 1.84 -26.97
N VAL A 272 19.95 2.32 -27.27
CA VAL A 272 19.27 3.41 -26.53
C VAL A 272 18.31 2.84 -25.49
N GLN A 273 17.71 1.67 -25.73
CA GLN A 273 16.77 1.02 -24.82
C GLN A 273 17.41 0.77 -23.44
N TRP A 274 18.64 0.27 -23.38
CA TRP A 274 19.36 0.09 -22.12
C TRP A 274 19.47 1.38 -21.28
N LYS A 275 19.84 2.49 -21.94
CA LYS A 275 19.96 3.80 -21.28
C LYS A 275 18.62 4.38 -20.88
N LEU A 276 17.57 4.07 -21.64
CA LEU A 276 16.21 4.46 -21.31
C LEU A 276 15.71 3.69 -20.08
N TYR A 277 15.95 2.39 -20.03
CA TYR A 277 15.61 1.51 -18.90
C TYR A 277 16.30 1.95 -17.61
N THR A 278 17.62 2.11 -17.63
CA THR A 278 18.40 2.53 -16.44
C THR A 278 18.06 3.94 -15.93
N LYS A 279 17.45 4.80 -16.76
CA LYS A 279 16.90 6.11 -16.35
C LYS A 279 15.43 6.04 -15.89
N GLY A 280 14.83 4.86 -15.81
CA GLY A 280 13.43 4.64 -15.40
C GLY A 280 12.41 4.96 -16.49
N GLY A 281 12.82 4.94 -17.75
CA GLY A 281 11.97 5.18 -18.93
C GLY A 281 11.30 3.93 -19.49
N MET A 282 11.61 2.76 -18.93
CA MET A 282 11.04 1.45 -19.27
C MET A 282 10.89 0.65 -17.98
N ASN A 283 9.85 -0.18 -17.90
CA ASN A 283 9.62 -1.05 -16.73
C ASN A 283 10.48 -2.31 -16.78
N ASP A 284 10.79 -2.80 -17.99
CA ASP A 284 11.53 -4.03 -18.20
C ASP A 284 12.50 -3.88 -19.38
N TYR A 285 13.57 -4.66 -19.35
CA TYR A 285 14.57 -4.75 -20.40
C TYR A 285 15.19 -6.15 -20.35
N VAL A 286 15.25 -6.84 -21.49
CA VAL A 286 15.88 -8.16 -21.58
C VAL A 286 16.95 -8.08 -22.65
N ILE A 287 18.12 -8.66 -22.38
CA ILE A 287 19.17 -8.81 -23.38
C ILE A 287 18.98 -10.15 -24.11
N ASP A 288 19.29 -10.19 -25.41
CA ASP A 288 19.32 -11.45 -26.16
C ASP A 288 20.75 -11.88 -26.48
N GLU A 289 20.90 -13.12 -26.97
CA GLU A 289 22.23 -13.65 -27.29
C GLU A 289 22.98 -12.88 -28.38
N ASP A 290 22.28 -12.36 -29.39
CA ASP A 290 22.90 -11.70 -30.53
C ASP A 290 23.42 -10.33 -30.12
N LEU A 291 22.69 -9.64 -29.25
CA LEU A 291 23.12 -8.42 -28.59
C LEU A 291 24.36 -8.68 -27.73
N VAL A 292 24.39 -9.75 -26.93
CA VAL A 292 25.57 -10.14 -26.15
C VAL A 292 26.79 -10.40 -27.05
N LYS A 293 26.61 -11.08 -28.18
CA LYS A 293 27.71 -11.37 -29.13
C LYS A 293 28.26 -10.09 -29.78
N ALA A 294 27.39 -9.12 -30.05
CA ALA A 294 27.74 -7.85 -30.69
C ALA A 294 28.24 -6.77 -29.70
N ALA A 295 27.99 -6.96 -28.40
CA ALA A 295 28.31 -5.98 -27.37
C ALA A 295 29.80 -5.67 -27.28
N SER A 296 30.10 -4.39 -27.10
CA SER A 296 31.43 -3.91 -26.76
C SER A 296 31.79 -4.24 -25.31
N LYS A 297 33.08 -4.23 -24.99
CA LYS A 297 33.55 -4.42 -23.61
C LYS A 297 32.89 -3.47 -22.62
N THR A 298 32.70 -2.21 -23.00
CA THR A 298 32.09 -1.19 -22.12
C THR A 298 30.62 -1.47 -21.85
N GLU A 299 29.86 -1.92 -22.85
CA GLU A 299 28.46 -2.33 -22.65
C GLU A 299 28.37 -3.54 -21.71
N LEU A 300 29.25 -4.52 -21.90
CA LEU A 300 29.33 -5.69 -21.02
C LEU A 300 29.70 -5.32 -19.58
N GLU A 301 30.62 -4.37 -19.37
CA GLU A 301 30.99 -3.86 -18.04
C GLU A 301 29.80 -3.15 -17.37
N GLU A 302 29.06 -2.32 -18.12
CA GLU A 302 27.85 -1.64 -17.63
C GLU A 302 26.75 -2.64 -17.24
N TRP A 303 26.49 -3.65 -18.07
CA TRP A 303 25.52 -4.71 -17.77
C TRP A 303 25.96 -5.56 -16.58
N ALA A 304 27.24 -5.91 -16.47
CA ALA A 304 27.75 -6.71 -15.36
C ALA A 304 27.58 -5.97 -14.03
N GLN A 305 27.96 -4.69 -13.99
CA GLN A 305 27.78 -3.86 -12.80
C GLN A 305 26.31 -3.75 -12.42
N HIS A 306 25.43 -3.45 -13.40
CA HIS A 306 24.01 -3.33 -13.14
C HIS A 306 23.40 -4.65 -12.66
N ALA A 307 23.77 -5.80 -13.24
CA ALA A 307 23.31 -7.12 -12.80
C ALA A 307 23.72 -7.44 -11.35
N VAL A 308 24.90 -7.00 -10.91
CA VAL A 308 25.38 -7.19 -9.54
C VAL A 308 24.65 -6.27 -8.55
N GLU A 309 24.34 -5.03 -8.96
CA GLU A 309 23.60 -4.04 -8.17
C GLU A 309 22.09 -4.34 -8.12
N HIS A 310 21.54 -4.90 -9.21
CA HIS A 310 20.13 -5.22 -9.44
C HIS A 310 19.93 -6.68 -9.85
N PRO A 311 20.17 -7.66 -8.94
CA PRO A 311 19.96 -9.07 -9.22
C PRO A 311 18.58 -9.41 -9.77
N GLU A 312 17.54 -8.66 -9.39
CA GLU A 312 16.16 -8.85 -9.86
C GLU A 312 15.98 -8.66 -11.36
N TRP A 313 16.80 -7.81 -11.99
CA TRP A 313 16.83 -7.65 -13.45
C TRP A 313 17.63 -8.78 -14.09
N TRP A 314 18.75 -9.17 -13.47
CA TRP A 314 19.60 -10.21 -14.04
C TRP A 314 18.88 -11.54 -14.20
N VAL A 315 18.17 -11.97 -13.14
CA VAL A 315 17.54 -13.29 -13.09
C VAL A 315 16.34 -13.47 -14.02
N THR A 316 15.79 -12.38 -14.58
CA THR A 316 14.69 -12.46 -15.56
C THR A 316 15.18 -12.79 -16.97
N ASN A 317 16.48 -12.65 -17.25
CA ASN A 317 17.06 -13.06 -18.52
C ASN A 317 17.15 -14.59 -18.60
N ASP A 318 16.93 -15.16 -19.78
CA ASP A 318 17.03 -16.61 -20.00
C ASP A 318 18.42 -17.16 -19.66
N SER A 319 18.48 -18.41 -19.17
CA SER A 319 19.75 -19.03 -18.75
C SER A 319 20.78 -19.10 -19.88
N ASP A 320 20.37 -19.36 -21.12
CA ASP A 320 21.26 -19.39 -22.28
C ASP A 320 21.92 -18.02 -22.54
N VAL A 321 21.15 -16.93 -22.33
CA VAL A 321 21.66 -15.56 -22.43
C VAL A 321 22.64 -15.26 -21.31
N GLN A 322 22.30 -15.64 -20.08
CA GLN A 322 23.18 -15.47 -18.92
C GLN A 322 24.52 -16.20 -19.13
N GLU A 323 24.50 -17.44 -19.62
CA GLU A 323 25.70 -18.22 -19.94
C GLU A 323 26.53 -17.59 -21.06
N SER A 324 25.86 -17.17 -22.15
CA SER A 324 26.51 -16.48 -23.27
C SER A 324 27.21 -15.19 -22.81
N PHE A 325 26.55 -14.40 -21.96
CA PHE A 325 27.10 -13.20 -21.37
C PHE A 325 28.33 -13.51 -20.51
N MET A 326 28.23 -14.48 -19.59
CA MET A 326 29.34 -14.87 -18.72
C MET A 326 30.57 -15.32 -19.51
N LYS A 327 30.36 -16.08 -20.59
CA LYS A 327 31.44 -16.51 -21.49
C LYS A 327 32.10 -15.32 -22.17
N LYS A 328 31.31 -14.44 -22.79
CA LYS A 328 31.82 -13.27 -23.51
C LYS A 328 32.53 -12.28 -22.57
N ALA A 329 31.97 -12.03 -21.39
CA ALA A 329 32.56 -11.16 -20.39
C ALA A 329 33.91 -11.70 -19.87
N ALA A 330 34.03 -13.02 -19.70
CA ALA A 330 35.30 -13.67 -19.37
C ALA A 330 36.34 -13.54 -20.49
N GLU A 331 35.95 -13.69 -21.76
CA GLU A 331 36.83 -13.49 -22.92
C GLU A 331 37.37 -12.04 -23.00
N GLU A 332 36.54 -11.06 -22.64
CA GLU A 332 36.92 -9.64 -22.58
C GLU A 332 37.65 -9.23 -21.28
N GLY A 333 37.83 -10.18 -20.35
CA GLY A 333 38.56 -9.99 -19.09
C GLY A 333 37.83 -9.10 -18.08
N ILE A 334 36.50 -9.16 -18.03
CA ILE A 334 35.67 -8.46 -17.03
C ILE A 334 35.69 -9.28 -15.74
N THR A 335 35.99 -8.62 -14.62
CA THR A 335 36.26 -9.29 -13.34
C THR A 335 35.10 -9.30 -12.36
N GLU A 336 34.21 -8.31 -12.45
CA GLU A 336 33.02 -8.21 -11.61
C GLU A 336 31.85 -8.73 -12.43
N LEU A 337 31.33 -9.91 -12.07
CA LEU A 337 30.32 -10.62 -12.85
C LEU A 337 29.13 -10.98 -11.96
N PRO A 338 27.90 -10.98 -12.52
CA PRO A 338 26.73 -11.49 -11.82
C PRO A 338 26.81 -13.01 -11.60
N LEU A 339 25.89 -13.54 -10.80
CA LEU A 339 25.82 -14.97 -10.52
C LEU A 339 24.95 -15.70 -11.55
N LEU A 340 25.45 -16.84 -12.03
CA LEU A 340 24.61 -17.82 -12.71
C LEU A 340 23.69 -18.52 -11.70
N PRO A 341 22.57 -19.12 -12.17
CA PRO A 341 21.73 -19.93 -11.34
C PRO A 341 22.54 -21.00 -10.59
N PRO A 342 22.25 -21.23 -9.29
CA PRO A 342 22.98 -22.23 -8.52
C PRO A 342 22.75 -23.62 -9.10
N THR A 343 23.78 -24.44 -9.10
CA THR A 343 23.76 -25.82 -9.61
C THR A 343 23.90 -26.87 -8.50
N SER A 344 24.03 -26.42 -7.24
CA SER A 344 24.13 -27.30 -6.08
C SER A 344 23.61 -26.65 -4.80
N PRO A 345 23.19 -27.46 -3.80
CA PRO A 345 22.82 -26.95 -2.47
C PRO A 345 23.93 -26.15 -1.78
N ASP A 346 25.19 -26.52 -2.00
CA ASP A 346 26.36 -25.83 -1.43
C ASP A 346 26.50 -24.41 -1.98
N GLU A 347 26.17 -24.18 -3.26
CA GLU A 347 26.13 -22.84 -3.85
C GLU A 347 24.99 -22.01 -3.27
N VAL A 348 23.80 -22.61 -3.15
CA VAL A 348 22.64 -21.96 -2.52
C VAL A 348 22.95 -21.48 -1.11
N SER A 349 23.65 -22.28 -0.31
CA SER A 349 24.01 -21.92 1.07
C SER A 349 24.89 -20.67 1.16
N LYS A 350 25.64 -20.34 0.10
CA LYS A 350 26.57 -19.21 0.03
C LYS A 350 25.95 -17.96 -0.59
N LEU A 351 24.74 -18.05 -1.13
CA LEU A 351 24.06 -16.91 -1.73
C LEU A 351 23.79 -15.82 -0.69
N GLU A 352 24.09 -14.58 -1.08
CA GLU A 352 23.69 -13.39 -0.34
C GLU A 352 22.17 -13.18 -0.44
N GLU A 353 21.59 -12.51 0.56
CA GLU A 353 20.14 -12.28 0.65
C GLU A 353 19.55 -11.65 -0.62
N LYS A 354 20.26 -10.70 -1.25
CA LYS A 354 19.79 -10.03 -2.49
C LYS A 354 19.56 -11.00 -3.64
N TRP A 355 20.43 -11.99 -3.81
CA TRP A 355 20.32 -13.02 -4.85
C TRP A 355 19.19 -13.99 -4.54
N VAL A 356 19.05 -14.40 -3.28
CA VAL A 356 17.93 -15.25 -2.85
C VAL A 356 16.59 -14.56 -3.10
N ARG A 357 16.47 -13.26 -2.79
CA ARG A 357 15.25 -12.48 -3.09
C ARG A 357 14.97 -12.35 -4.58
N ALA A 358 16.01 -12.21 -5.40
CA ALA A 358 15.85 -12.18 -6.86
C ALA A 358 15.33 -13.51 -7.40
N TYR A 359 15.97 -14.64 -7.03
CA TYR A 359 15.51 -15.97 -7.43
C TYR A 359 14.13 -16.35 -6.88
N ASN A 360 13.66 -15.73 -5.79
CA ASN A 360 12.29 -15.92 -5.33
C ASN A 360 11.27 -15.26 -6.27
N LYS A 361 11.60 -14.10 -6.85
CA LYS A 361 10.74 -13.42 -7.83
C LYS A 361 10.71 -14.11 -9.19
N SER A 362 11.84 -14.64 -9.62
CA SER A 362 11.97 -15.39 -10.87
C SER A 362 12.83 -16.62 -10.63
N LEU A 363 12.17 -17.76 -10.41
CA LEU A 363 12.84 -19.01 -10.08
C LEU A 363 13.56 -19.54 -11.34
N PRO A 364 14.86 -19.89 -11.24
CA PRO A 364 15.57 -20.47 -12.36
C PRO A 364 14.91 -21.76 -12.86
N GLN A 365 14.86 -21.90 -14.18
CA GLN A 365 14.35 -23.12 -14.81
C GLN A 365 15.40 -24.25 -14.74
N ASN A 366 14.94 -25.49 -14.80
CA ASN A 366 15.79 -26.70 -14.89
C ASN A 366 16.74 -26.95 -13.70
N LEU A 367 16.43 -26.42 -12.52
CA LEU A 367 17.13 -26.79 -11.29
C LEU A 367 16.87 -28.26 -10.96
N ASP A 368 17.90 -28.96 -10.47
CA ASP A 368 17.69 -30.28 -9.88
C ASP A 368 16.91 -30.18 -8.57
N GLU A 369 16.21 -31.26 -8.20
CA GLU A 369 15.33 -31.32 -7.04
C GLU A 369 16.03 -30.93 -5.73
N ALA A 370 17.30 -31.31 -5.55
CA ALA A 370 18.03 -31.01 -4.32
C ALA A 370 18.39 -29.52 -4.22
N THR A 371 18.80 -28.92 -5.34
CA THR A 371 19.09 -27.47 -5.41
C THR A 371 17.83 -26.63 -5.25
N GLN A 372 16.71 -27.02 -5.86
CA GLN A 372 15.43 -26.34 -5.70
C GLN A 372 14.94 -26.39 -4.24
N LYS A 373 15.01 -27.55 -3.58
CA LYS A 373 14.70 -27.69 -2.15
C LYS A 373 15.56 -26.79 -1.27
N ALA A 374 16.86 -26.70 -1.57
CA ALA A 374 17.77 -25.81 -0.85
C ALA A 374 17.38 -24.34 -1.02
N LEU A 375 16.95 -23.91 -2.23
CA LEU A 375 16.46 -22.55 -2.47
C LEU A 375 15.16 -22.28 -1.72
N ASN A 376 14.19 -23.20 -1.78
CA ASN A 376 12.94 -23.09 -1.04
C ASN A 376 13.17 -22.94 0.47
N LEU A 377 14.13 -23.68 1.03
CA LEU A 377 14.54 -23.52 2.42
C LEU A 377 15.06 -22.11 2.70
N ARG A 378 15.91 -21.56 1.82
CA ARG A 378 16.40 -20.18 1.95
C ARG A 378 15.29 -19.14 1.83
N PHE A 379 14.29 -19.37 0.98
CA PHE A 379 13.11 -18.50 0.87
C PHE A 379 12.31 -18.49 2.18
N PHE A 380 12.08 -19.66 2.77
CA PHE A 380 11.43 -19.80 4.06
C PHE A 380 12.21 -19.11 5.19
N GLU A 381 13.54 -19.34 5.29
CA GLU A 381 14.40 -18.71 6.30
C GLU A 381 14.36 -17.18 6.25
N LEU A 382 14.23 -16.62 5.04
CA LEU A 382 14.11 -15.18 4.80
C LEU A 382 12.67 -14.65 4.84
N LYS A 383 11.70 -15.51 5.17
CA LYS A 383 10.26 -15.19 5.24
C LYS A 383 9.71 -14.63 3.94
N LEU A 384 10.19 -15.14 2.81
CA LEU A 384 9.69 -14.80 1.48
C LEU A 384 8.42 -15.62 1.17
N PRO A 385 7.52 -15.12 0.31
CA PRO A 385 6.37 -15.90 -0.17
C PRO A 385 6.84 -17.10 -1.01
N LEU A 386 5.90 -17.93 -1.45
CA LEU A 386 6.19 -18.94 -2.48
C LEU A 386 6.80 -18.27 -3.72
N PRO A 387 7.71 -18.96 -4.44
CA PRO A 387 8.39 -18.39 -5.59
C PRO A 387 7.43 -17.97 -6.70
N ASN A 388 7.89 -17.09 -7.60
CA ASN A 388 7.12 -16.57 -8.75
C ASN A 388 5.83 -15.82 -8.39
N GLY A 389 5.59 -15.52 -7.11
CA GLY A 389 4.36 -14.88 -6.66
C GLY A 389 3.19 -15.86 -6.52
N ASP A 390 3.45 -17.17 -6.53
CA ASP A 390 2.43 -18.19 -6.37
C ASP A 390 1.73 -18.08 -5.00
N THR A 391 0.46 -18.44 -4.94
CA THR A 391 -0.28 -18.63 -3.69
C THR A 391 -0.84 -20.04 -3.60
N PRO A 392 -1.17 -20.55 -2.41
CA PRO A 392 -1.82 -21.85 -2.31
C PRO A 392 -3.13 -21.93 -3.11
N ALA A 393 -3.86 -20.82 -3.19
CA ALA A 393 -5.06 -20.70 -4.02
C ALA A 393 -4.75 -20.86 -5.52
N SER A 394 -3.76 -20.11 -6.05
CA SER A 394 -3.41 -20.19 -7.48
C SER A 394 -2.92 -21.59 -7.86
N LEU A 395 -2.02 -22.17 -7.06
CA LEU A 395 -1.47 -23.50 -7.32
C LEU A 395 -2.54 -24.59 -7.37
N SER A 396 -3.55 -24.51 -6.50
CA SER A 396 -4.63 -25.51 -6.50
C SER A 396 -5.66 -25.26 -7.61
N GLU A 397 -5.93 -24.01 -7.99
CA GLU A 397 -6.80 -23.69 -9.14
C GLU A 397 -6.18 -24.22 -10.46
N ASP A 398 -4.89 -23.97 -10.64
CA ASP A 398 -4.13 -24.37 -11.83
C ASP A 398 -3.70 -25.85 -11.80
N LYS A 399 -3.98 -26.55 -10.70
CA LYS A 399 -3.60 -27.96 -10.44
C LYS A 399 -2.10 -28.20 -10.55
N GLU A 400 -1.33 -27.21 -10.12
CA GLU A 400 0.12 -27.27 -10.04
C GLU A 400 0.58 -27.96 -8.76
N THR A 401 1.82 -28.43 -8.78
CA THR A 401 2.44 -29.07 -7.62
C THR A 401 2.94 -28.02 -6.63
N PHE A 402 2.67 -28.23 -5.35
CA PHE A 402 3.21 -27.37 -4.30
C PHE A 402 4.74 -27.45 -4.22
N PRO A 403 5.45 -26.34 -4.00
CA PRO A 403 6.90 -26.34 -3.83
C PRO A 403 7.35 -27.31 -2.73
N GLU A 404 8.29 -28.19 -3.06
CA GLU A 404 8.84 -29.13 -2.07
C GLU A 404 9.87 -28.43 -1.17
N ILE A 405 9.72 -28.64 0.15
CA ILE A 405 10.60 -28.07 1.18
C ILE A 405 10.63 -29.02 2.38
N ASP A 406 11.79 -29.14 3.02
CA ASP A 406 11.96 -29.91 4.25
C ASP A 406 12.07 -28.98 5.46
N ILE A 407 10.93 -28.64 6.06
CA ILE A 407 10.84 -27.88 7.31
C ILE A 407 9.95 -28.61 8.30
N SER A 408 10.25 -28.43 9.58
CA SER A 408 9.43 -29.00 10.66
C SER A 408 8.11 -28.26 10.78
N LEU A 409 7.00 -29.00 10.82
CA LEU A 409 5.69 -28.43 11.14
C LEU A 409 5.66 -27.93 12.59
N PRO A 410 4.84 -26.91 12.91
CA PRO A 410 4.74 -26.37 14.27
C PRO A 410 4.35 -27.44 15.29
N ALA A 411 5.03 -27.45 16.44
CA ALA A 411 4.78 -28.42 17.50
C ALA A 411 3.69 -28.00 18.49
N THR A 412 3.35 -26.70 18.57
CA THR A 412 2.35 -26.17 19.51
C THR A 412 1.50 -25.08 18.86
N ALA A 413 0.31 -24.81 19.42
CA ALA A 413 -0.59 -23.76 18.95
C ALA A 413 0.07 -22.36 19.05
N GLU A 414 0.84 -22.08 20.10
CA GLU A 414 1.53 -20.80 20.25
C GLU A 414 2.64 -20.59 19.22
N ALA A 415 3.20 -21.68 18.66
CA ALA A 415 4.14 -21.58 17.55
C ALA A 415 3.42 -21.18 16.25
N VAL A 416 2.20 -21.66 16.03
CA VAL A 416 1.35 -21.29 14.88
C VAL A 416 1.00 -19.81 14.92
N GLU A 417 0.62 -19.28 16.09
CA GLU A 417 0.28 -17.86 16.26
C GLU A 417 1.42 -16.90 15.88
N LYS A 418 2.67 -17.35 16.00
CA LYS A 418 3.87 -16.54 15.70
C LYS A 418 4.28 -16.54 14.23
N LEU A 419 3.70 -17.39 13.40
CA LEU A 419 4.00 -17.46 11.97
C LEU A 419 3.49 -16.20 11.27
N CYS A 420 4.32 -15.60 10.40
CA CYS A 420 3.82 -14.63 9.43
C CYS A 420 3.11 -15.32 8.26
N ASP A 421 2.41 -14.55 7.44
CA ASP A 421 1.58 -15.10 6.36
C ASP A 421 2.42 -15.84 5.30
N ASN A 422 3.63 -15.35 5.00
CA ASN A 422 4.55 -16.05 4.10
C ASN A 422 5.01 -17.40 4.69
N GLU A 423 5.36 -17.45 5.99
CA GLU A 423 5.71 -18.71 6.66
C GLU A 423 4.51 -19.68 6.66
N LEU A 424 3.28 -19.16 6.77
CA LEU A 424 2.05 -19.96 6.72
C LEU A 424 1.83 -20.62 5.35
N GLN A 425 2.15 -19.93 4.24
CA GLN A 425 2.12 -20.52 2.88
C GLN A 425 3.07 -21.72 2.75
N TRP A 426 4.28 -21.61 3.28
CA TRP A 426 5.24 -22.72 3.27
C TRP A 426 4.78 -23.90 4.13
N ILE A 427 4.22 -23.64 5.31
CA ILE A 427 3.62 -24.70 6.15
C ILE A 427 2.50 -25.42 5.39
N TYR A 428 1.67 -24.67 4.66
CA TYR A 428 0.62 -25.26 3.81
C TYR A 428 1.20 -26.18 2.72
N ALA A 429 2.24 -25.73 2.01
CA ALA A 429 2.93 -26.52 0.99
C ALA A 429 3.51 -27.83 1.55
N VAL A 430 4.13 -27.79 2.74
CA VAL A 430 4.64 -28.99 3.44
C VAL A 430 3.52 -29.97 3.77
N ILE A 431 2.39 -29.46 4.25
CA ILE A 431 1.23 -30.29 4.59
C ILE A 431 0.70 -31.00 3.33
N GLN A 432 0.55 -30.27 2.22
CA GLN A 432 0.07 -30.83 0.94
C GLN A 432 1.01 -31.92 0.39
N ASN A 433 2.32 -31.71 0.50
CA ASN A 433 3.32 -32.66 0.00
C ASN A 433 3.54 -33.88 0.91
N SER A 434 3.07 -33.84 2.17
CA SER A 434 3.35 -34.87 3.17
C SER A 434 2.21 -35.87 3.34
N LYS A 435 2.52 -37.18 3.22
CA LYS A 435 1.57 -38.27 3.48
C LYS A 435 0.98 -38.31 4.89
N LYS A 436 1.66 -37.73 5.87
CA LYS A 436 1.17 -37.60 7.26
C LYS A 436 0.85 -36.15 7.62
N GLY A 437 1.06 -35.18 6.72
CA GLY A 437 1.19 -33.74 6.98
C GLY A 437 0.33 -33.20 8.11
N PHE A 438 -0.96 -32.96 7.83
CA PHE A 438 -1.91 -32.41 8.80
C PHE A 438 -2.32 -33.44 9.86
N ASP A 439 -2.54 -34.70 9.44
CA ASP A 439 -2.96 -35.81 10.30
C ASP A 439 -1.91 -36.25 11.32
N GLY A 440 -0.68 -35.74 11.25
CA GLY A 440 0.38 -35.97 12.22
C GLY A 440 0.34 -35.01 13.41
N LEU A 441 -0.35 -33.87 13.29
CA LEU A 441 -0.30 -32.76 14.25
C LEU A 441 -1.24 -32.96 15.45
N SER A 442 -0.98 -32.35 16.61
CA SER A 442 -1.98 -32.40 17.70
C SER A 442 -3.27 -31.67 17.30
N PHE A 443 -4.39 -31.96 17.96
CA PHE A 443 -5.64 -31.27 17.68
C PHE A 443 -5.52 -29.75 17.85
N GLU A 444 -4.79 -29.31 18.89
CA GLU A 444 -4.58 -27.89 19.19
C GLU A 444 -3.80 -27.20 18.06
N VAL A 445 -2.83 -27.89 17.46
CA VAL A 445 -2.10 -27.36 16.30
C VAL A 445 -2.98 -27.36 15.04
N GLN A 446 -3.76 -28.42 14.81
CA GLN A 446 -4.71 -28.48 13.69
C GLN A 446 -5.73 -27.34 13.77
N SER A 447 -6.28 -27.09 14.96
CA SER A 447 -7.21 -26.01 15.27
C SER A 447 -6.59 -24.64 15.00
N ALA A 448 -5.41 -24.37 15.56
CA ALA A 448 -4.72 -23.10 15.35
C ALA A 448 -4.37 -22.83 13.88
N LEU A 449 -3.95 -23.86 13.13
CA LEU A 449 -3.66 -23.72 11.70
C LEU A 449 -4.92 -23.46 10.88
N ASN A 450 -5.98 -24.24 11.09
CA ASN A 450 -7.24 -24.06 10.37
C ASN A 450 -7.90 -22.71 10.69
N ASP A 451 -7.81 -22.22 11.92
CA ASP A 451 -8.29 -20.87 12.26
C ASP A 451 -7.52 -19.79 11.48
N ARG A 452 -6.20 -19.98 11.27
CA ARG A 452 -5.38 -19.08 10.44
C ARG A 452 -5.69 -19.22 8.95
N PHE A 453 -5.95 -20.43 8.47
CA PHE A 453 -6.31 -20.67 7.07
C PHE A 453 -7.70 -20.13 6.72
N ASP A 454 -8.73 -20.33 7.56
CA ASP A 454 -10.10 -19.81 7.33
C ASP A 454 -10.15 -18.27 7.33
N ALA A 455 -9.18 -17.61 7.98
CA ALA A 455 -9.08 -16.16 8.01
C ALA A 455 -8.52 -15.52 6.72
N SER A 456 -8.02 -16.31 5.78
CA SER A 456 -7.43 -15.83 4.51
C SER A 456 -8.10 -16.50 3.31
N GLU A 457 -8.29 -15.72 2.24
CA GLU A 457 -8.87 -16.21 0.99
C GLU A 457 -7.91 -17.12 0.20
N ASP A 458 -6.62 -17.14 0.56
CA ASP A 458 -5.57 -17.87 -0.15
C ASP A 458 -5.49 -19.35 0.25
N PHE A 459 -6.23 -19.80 1.26
CA PHE A 459 -6.12 -21.15 1.83
C PHE A 459 -7.46 -21.87 1.92
N TRP A 460 -7.39 -23.20 2.00
CA TRP A 460 -8.53 -24.02 2.42
C TRP A 460 -8.25 -24.66 3.78
N ALA A 461 -9.29 -24.78 4.60
CA ALA A 461 -9.20 -25.55 5.84
C ALA A 461 -9.07 -27.05 5.53
N TYR A 462 -8.23 -27.74 6.32
CA TYR A 462 -8.11 -29.18 6.29
C TYR A 462 -9.16 -29.85 7.19
N TYR A 463 -9.51 -31.08 6.86
CA TYR A 463 -10.33 -31.89 7.76
C TYR A 463 -9.57 -32.25 9.03
N PHE A 464 -10.25 -32.16 10.16
CA PHE A 464 -9.69 -32.56 11.45
C PHE A 464 -9.54 -34.07 11.56
N SER A 465 -8.47 -34.52 12.21
CA SER A 465 -8.31 -35.94 12.55
C SER A 465 -9.23 -36.30 13.73
N ILE A 466 -10.37 -36.93 13.41
CA ILE A 466 -11.46 -37.19 14.36
C ILE A 466 -11.01 -38.00 15.58
N ASN A 467 -10.07 -38.92 15.41
CA ASN A 467 -9.50 -39.74 16.48
C ASN A 467 -8.70 -38.96 17.56
N LYS A 468 -8.43 -37.66 17.37
CA LYS A 468 -7.74 -36.79 18.33
C LYS A 468 -8.68 -35.93 19.16
N LEU A 469 -9.98 -36.00 18.90
CA LEU A 469 -10.98 -35.24 19.62
C LEU A 469 -11.16 -35.78 21.04
N THR A 470 -11.18 -34.88 22.01
CA THR A 470 -11.43 -35.17 23.43
C THR A 470 -12.49 -34.19 23.95
N GLU A 471 -13.11 -34.52 25.09
CA GLU A 471 -14.06 -33.61 25.73
C GLU A 471 -13.41 -32.26 26.06
N ASP A 472 -12.19 -32.30 26.60
CA ASP A 472 -11.46 -31.11 27.03
C ASP A 472 -11.09 -30.21 25.83
N ASN A 473 -10.57 -30.79 24.75
CA ASN A 473 -10.09 -29.98 23.62
C ASN A 473 -11.25 -29.38 22.79
N ILE A 474 -12.37 -30.09 22.65
CA ILE A 474 -13.59 -29.51 22.06
C ILE A 474 -14.13 -28.40 22.95
N GLY A 475 -14.14 -28.61 24.27
CA GLY A 475 -14.57 -27.61 25.23
C GLY A 475 -13.75 -26.32 25.16
N ALA A 476 -12.45 -26.42 24.86
CA ALA A 476 -11.52 -25.30 24.74
C ALA A 476 -11.38 -24.72 23.33
N ALA A 477 -11.93 -25.37 22.29
CA ALA A 477 -11.79 -24.96 20.90
C ALA A 477 -12.46 -23.61 20.60
N SER A 478 -11.91 -22.89 19.62
CA SER A 478 -12.45 -21.62 19.12
C SER A 478 -13.79 -21.80 18.40
N GLU A 479 -14.56 -20.72 18.25
CA GLU A 479 -15.82 -20.76 17.48
C GLU A 479 -15.59 -21.12 16.00
N THR A 480 -14.49 -20.66 15.41
CA THR A 480 -14.09 -21.02 14.04
C THR A 480 -13.83 -22.52 13.93
N THR A 481 -13.07 -23.10 14.86
CA THR A 481 -12.83 -24.54 14.89
C THR A 481 -14.13 -25.33 15.08
N ILE A 482 -15.06 -24.88 15.94
CA ILE A 482 -16.37 -25.54 16.11
C ILE A 482 -17.21 -25.47 14.82
N LYS A 483 -17.18 -24.34 14.11
CA LYS A 483 -17.82 -24.20 12.78
C LYS A 483 -17.23 -25.20 11.80
N LEU A 484 -15.91 -25.25 11.64
CA LEU A 484 -15.24 -26.17 10.72
C LEU A 484 -15.51 -27.64 11.07
N LEU A 485 -15.41 -28.01 12.35
CA LEU A 485 -15.78 -29.36 12.80
C LEU A 485 -17.23 -29.71 12.45
N SER A 486 -18.15 -28.74 12.47
CA SER A 486 -19.55 -28.98 12.11
C SER A 486 -19.74 -29.28 10.62
N GLU A 487 -18.89 -28.72 9.77
CA GLU A 487 -18.86 -29.01 8.33
C GLU A 487 -18.24 -30.40 8.07
N ASP A 488 -17.22 -30.77 8.86
CA ASP A 488 -16.55 -32.07 8.80
C ASP A 488 -17.46 -33.24 9.18
N VAL A 489 -18.42 -33.03 10.10
CA VAL A 489 -19.38 -34.08 10.51
C VAL A 489 -20.06 -34.72 9.31
N LEU A 490 -20.47 -33.94 8.30
CA LEU A 490 -21.17 -34.49 7.14
C LEU A 490 -20.26 -35.32 6.24
N LYS A 491 -18.96 -35.03 6.26
CA LYS A 491 -17.97 -35.66 5.38
C LYS A 491 -17.32 -36.89 6.01
N GLN A 492 -17.29 -36.94 7.34
CA GLN A 492 -16.65 -38.00 8.14
C GLN A 492 -17.65 -38.63 9.14
N LEU A 493 -18.94 -38.67 8.80
CA LEU A 493 -20.03 -39.02 9.73
C LEU A 493 -19.83 -40.40 10.39
N ASP A 494 -19.35 -41.37 9.63
CA ASP A 494 -19.06 -42.73 10.09
C ASP A 494 -18.00 -42.77 11.19
N GLU A 495 -16.99 -41.89 11.14
CA GLU A 495 -15.97 -41.76 12.19
C GLU A 495 -16.55 -41.04 13.41
N TRP A 496 -17.30 -39.95 13.19
CA TRP A 496 -17.92 -39.19 14.27
C TRP A 496 -18.87 -40.03 15.13
N VAL A 497 -19.60 -40.99 14.54
CA VAL A 497 -20.49 -41.87 15.31
C VAL A 497 -19.74 -42.92 16.16
N THR A 498 -18.43 -43.07 15.97
CA THR A 498 -17.60 -43.93 16.82
C THR A 498 -17.03 -43.22 18.05
N LEU A 499 -17.04 -41.88 18.06
CA LEU A 499 -16.52 -41.10 19.17
C LEU A 499 -17.23 -41.41 20.47
N ALA A 500 -16.49 -41.26 21.58
CA ALA A 500 -17.04 -41.43 22.92
C ALA A 500 -18.21 -40.45 23.13
N PRO A 501 -19.29 -40.86 23.82
CA PRO A 501 -20.48 -40.02 24.02
C PRO A 501 -20.16 -38.66 24.63
N ALA A 502 -19.24 -38.61 25.60
CA ALA A 502 -18.80 -37.37 26.23
C ALA A 502 -18.22 -36.34 25.23
N VAL A 503 -17.46 -36.81 24.24
CA VAL A 503 -16.88 -35.96 23.18
C VAL A 503 -17.99 -35.38 22.29
N ARG A 504 -18.95 -36.21 21.89
CA ARG A 504 -20.11 -35.76 21.10
C ARG A 504 -20.99 -34.78 21.86
N THR A 505 -21.30 -35.06 23.13
CA THR A 505 -22.08 -34.16 23.98
C THR A 505 -21.37 -32.83 24.20
N ALA A 506 -20.03 -32.84 24.38
CA ALA A 506 -19.25 -31.61 24.46
C ALA A 506 -19.35 -30.79 23.17
N PHE A 507 -19.28 -31.44 22.01
CA PHE A 507 -19.44 -30.80 20.70
C PHE A 507 -20.84 -30.22 20.51
N GLU A 508 -21.89 -31.00 20.78
CA GLU A 508 -23.30 -30.55 20.73
C GLU A 508 -23.54 -29.33 21.62
N LYS A 509 -22.94 -29.32 22.81
CA LYS A 509 -23.04 -28.19 23.75
C LYS A 509 -22.34 -26.95 23.21
N ARG A 510 -21.15 -27.08 22.63
CA ARG A 510 -20.43 -25.96 22.01
C ARG A 510 -21.14 -25.43 20.77
N LEU A 511 -21.73 -26.33 19.97
CA LEU A 511 -22.44 -26.00 18.74
C LEU A 511 -23.86 -25.43 18.98
N GLU A 512 -24.40 -25.61 20.20
CA GLU A 512 -25.77 -25.25 20.60
C GLU A 512 -26.88 -25.92 19.76
N LYS A 513 -26.55 -26.99 19.06
CA LYS A 513 -27.48 -27.83 18.27
C LYS A 513 -26.95 -29.25 18.18
N ASN A 514 -27.85 -30.19 17.93
CA ASN A 514 -27.47 -31.57 17.62
C ASN A 514 -27.10 -31.70 16.12
N PRO A 515 -25.84 -31.99 15.76
CA PRO A 515 -25.44 -32.19 14.37
C PRO A 515 -25.80 -33.60 13.85
N PHE A 516 -26.06 -34.57 14.73
CA PHE A 516 -26.48 -35.93 14.41
C PHE A 516 -28.00 -36.00 14.32
N THR A 517 -28.56 -35.55 13.19
CA THR A 517 -30.01 -35.57 12.96
C THR A 517 -30.43 -36.71 12.03
N VAL A 518 -31.72 -37.07 12.09
CA VAL A 518 -32.31 -38.09 11.21
C VAL A 518 -32.07 -37.75 9.73
N GLU A 519 -32.13 -36.48 9.37
CA GLU A 519 -31.94 -35.95 8.02
C GLU A 519 -30.49 -36.12 7.54
N VAL A 520 -29.51 -35.92 8.43
CA VAL A 520 -28.10 -36.20 8.14
C VAL A 520 -27.90 -37.69 7.83
N PHE A 521 -28.48 -38.58 8.65
CA PHE A 521 -28.40 -40.02 8.41
C PHE A 521 -29.17 -40.48 7.15
N LYS A 522 -30.26 -39.79 6.77
CA LYS A 522 -30.98 -40.06 5.50
C LYS A 522 -30.12 -39.76 4.26
N ALA A 523 -29.18 -38.81 4.36
CA ALA A 523 -28.28 -38.45 3.27
C ALA A 523 -27.15 -39.47 3.02
N VAL A 524 -26.92 -40.42 3.93
CA VAL A 524 -25.87 -41.44 3.80
C VAL A 524 -26.13 -42.36 2.61
N LYS A 525 -25.13 -42.56 1.76
CA LYS A 525 -25.18 -43.46 0.60
C LYS A 525 -24.84 -44.89 1.03
N THR A 526 -25.84 -45.58 1.58
CA THR A 526 -25.72 -46.92 2.19
C THR A 526 -25.16 -47.98 1.22
N GLU A 527 -25.39 -47.81 -0.08
CA GLU A 527 -24.89 -48.68 -1.14
C GLU A 527 -23.36 -48.63 -1.31
N LYS A 528 -22.72 -47.55 -0.83
CA LYS A 528 -21.28 -47.33 -0.93
C LYS A 528 -20.50 -47.70 0.34
N LEU A 529 -21.19 -48.07 1.41
CA LEU A 529 -20.53 -48.40 2.68
C LEU A 529 -19.65 -49.65 2.53
N ASP A 530 -18.46 -49.56 3.10
CA ASP A 530 -17.62 -50.72 3.40
C ASP A 530 -18.00 -51.37 4.74
N GLU A 531 -17.27 -52.43 5.11
CA GLU A 531 -17.55 -53.21 6.31
C GLU A 531 -17.33 -52.41 7.61
N ASP A 532 -16.29 -51.57 7.66
CA ASP A 532 -15.95 -50.77 8.83
C ASP A 532 -17.00 -49.68 9.04
N GLN A 533 -17.36 -48.97 7.98
CA GLN A 533 -18.41 -47.94 8.02
C GLN A 533 -19.77 -48.53 8.41
N ALA A 534 -20.14 -49.67 7.82
CA ALA A 534 -21.37 -50.37 8.18
C ALA A 534 -21.36 -50.80 9.66
N THR A 535 -20.22 -51.25 10.18
CA THR A 535 -20.05 -51.64 11.57
C THR A 535 -20.19 -50.44 12.51
N ASN A 536 -19.61 -49.29 12.15
CA ASN A 536 -19.70 -48.05 12.92
C ASN A 536 -21.16 -47.58 13.05
N PHE A 537 -21.88 -47.48 11.93
CA PHE A 537 -23.29 -47.10 11.95
C PHE A 537 -24.16 -48.12 12.69
N HIS A 538 -23.94 -49.42 12.47
CA HIS A 538 -24.67 -50.47 13.17
C HIS A 538 -24.47 -50.35 14.69
N THR A 539 -23.24 -50.12 15.13
CA THR A 539 -22.90 -49.97 16.55
C THR A 539 -23.58 -48.74 17.15
N TYR A 540 -23.54 -47.61 16.44
CA TYR A 540 -24.19 -46.39 16.86
C TYR A 540 -25.72 -46.55 17.00
N PHE A 541 -26.40 -47.08 15.97
CA PHE A 541 -27.85 -47.27 15.99
C PHE A 541 -28.32 -48.37 16.95
N SER A 542 -27.45 -49.31 17.31
CA SER A 542 -27.73 -50.32 18.34
C SER A 542 -27.64 -49.75 19.77
N GLY A 543 -26.89 -48.66 19.94
CA GLY A 543 -26.72 -47.94 21.20
C GLY A 543 -27.49 -46.60 21.21
N GLU A 544 -26.74 -45.50 21.26
CA GLU A 544 -27.29 -44.15 21.46
C GLU A 544 -28.17 -43.66 20.30
N GLY A 545 -27.91 -44.15 19.08
CA GLY A 545 -28.70 -43.82 17.89
C GLY A 545 -30.05 -44.54 17.81
N LYS A 546 -30.43 -45.36 18.80
CA LYS A 546 -31.63 -46.23 18.72
C LYS A 546 -32.93 -45.47 18.48
N ASP A 547 -33.10 -44.28 19.05
CA ASP A 547 -34.31 -43.49 18.84
C ASP A 547 -34.32 -42.78 17.48
N MET A 548 -33.14 -42.44 16.94
CA MET A 548 -33.02 -41.96 15.56
C MET A 548 -33.26 -43.08 14.56
N TRP A 549 -32.77 -44.30 14.85
CA TRP A 549 -33.01 -45.48 14.03
C TRP A 549 -34.49 -45.61 13.71
N LYS A 550 -35.38 -45.56 14.73
CA LYS A 550 -36.85 -45.63 14.59
C LYS A 550 -37.45 -44.57 13.64
N GLN A 551 -36.79 -43.44 13.48
CA GLN A 551 -37.26 -42.28 12.71
C GLN A 551 -36.73 -42.23 11.28
N LEU A 552 -35.81 -43.15 10.91
CA LEU A 552 -35.21 -43.20 9.58
C LEU A 552 -36.19 -43.64 8.46
N GLY A 553 -37.34 -44.23 8.81
CA GLY A 553 -38.35 -44.64 7.83
C GLY A 553 -37.80 -45.64 6.80
N GLU A 554 -38.00 -45.37 5.50
CA GLU A 554 -37.52 -46.20 4.40
C GLU A 554 -36.00 -46.42 4.42
N LYS A 555 -35.24 -45.44 4.94
CA LYS A 555 -33.78 -45.52 5.04
C LYS A 555 -33.31 -46.65 5.97
N GLN A 556 -34.14 -47.10 6.93
CA GLN A 556 -33.81 -48.27 7.75
C GLN A 556 -33.60 -49.52 6.89
N ALA A 557 -34.42 -49.71 5.87
CA ALA A 557 -34.34 -50.89 5.01
C ALA A 557 -33.03 -50.90 4.21
N GLU A 558 -32.59 -49.74 3.76
CA GLU A 558 -31.31 -49.55 3.08
C GLU A 558 -30.12 -49.85 3.99
N PHE A 559 -30.09 -49.30 5.21
CA PHE A 559 -29.05 -49.62 6.19
C PHE A 559 -29.05 -51.10 6.56
N LYS A 560 -30.23 -51.73 6.75
CA LYS A 560 -30.32 -53.17 6.99
C LYS A 560 -29.77 -54.01 5.83
N ALA A 561 -29.99 -53.59 4.59
CA ALA A 561 -29.42 -54.26 3.43
C ALA A 561 -27.89 -54.15 3.43
N ALA A 562 -27.34 -52.97 3.76
CA ALA A 562 -25.90 -52.78 3.93
C ALA A 562 -25.33 -53.63 5.09
N PHE A 563 -26.02 -53.70 6.23
CA PHE A 563 -25.60 -54.53 7.37
C PHE A 563 -25.60 -56.02 7.02
N ARG A 564 -26.64 -56.51 6.33
CA ARG A 564 -26.71 -57.90 5.87
C ARG A 564 -25.58 -58.26 4.91
N LYS A 565 -25.18 -57.34 4.02
CA LYS A 565 -24.06 -57.53 3.09
C LYS A 565 -22.77 -57.92 3.83
N PHE A 566 -22.58 -57.37 5.03
CA PHE A 566 -21.41 -57.62 5.88
C PHE A 566 -21.71 -58.53 7.08
N SER A 567 -22.79 -59.33 7.02
CA SER A 567 -23.18 -60.26 8.09
C SER A 567 -23.42 -59.64 9.47
N LEU A 568 -23.67 -58.33 9.53
CA LEU A 568 -24.07 -57.64 10.75
C LEU A 568 -25.53 -57.93 11.08
N ALA A 569 -25.84 -58.01 12.37
CA ALA A 569 -27.19 -58.31 12.83
C ALA A 569 -28.18 -57.21 12.41
N GLU A 570 -29.46 -57.55 12.29
CA GLU A 570 -30.47 -56.53 12.07
C GLU A 570 -30.85 -55.83 13.37
N ILE A 571 -30.87 -54.50 13.31
CA ILE A 571 -31.41 -53.68 14.38
C ILE A 571 -32.94 -53.73 14.34
N LYS A 572 -33.54 -54.17 15.45
CA LYS A 572 -35.01 -54.25 15.61
C LYS A 572 -35.57 -52.86 15.97
N ALA A 573 -36.74 -52.54 15.43
CA ALA A 573 -37.44 -51.28 15.65
C ALA A 573 -37.81 -51.06 17.13
#